data_AF-A0A075R609-F1
#
_entry.id   AF-A0A075R609-F1
#
_cell.length_a   1.000
_cell.length_b   1.000
_cell.length_c   1.000
_cell.angle_alpha   90.00
_cell.angle_beta   90.00
_cell.angle_gamma   90.00
#
_symmetry.space_group_name_H-M   'P 1'
#
loop_
_entity.id
_entity.type
_entity.pdbx_description
1 polymer ?
#
loop_
_entity_poly.entity_id
_entity_poly.type
_entity_poly.pdbx_seq_one_letter_code
_entity_poly.pdbx_strand_id
1 'polypeptide(L)'
;MEESNKLIKFRWKSAFFFFTFLVGLNLLLTPFLMWLGLSQQASLFLVNSLAGGAGVSIVMLYFEGKYKNHMQAITFIIGSLVVCTAASYYLVYLY
;
A
#
# COMPACT_ATOMS: atom_id res chain seq x y z
N MET A 1 14.03 8.72 33.06
CA MET A 1 13.41 7.73 32.14
C MET A 1 13.15 8.46 30.84
N GLU A 2 14.03 8.28 29.86
CA GLU A 2 13.90 8.83 28.52
C GLU A 2 12.80 8.06 27.77
N GLU A 3 11.58 8.58 27.78
CA GLU A 3 10.59 8.19 26.78
C GLU A 3 11.04 8.78 25.44
N SER A 4 11.82 7.98 24.71
CA SER A 4 12.18 8.21 23.33
C SER A 4 10.89 8.23 22.51
N ASN A 5 10.28 9.41 22.43
CA ASN A 5 9.14 9.75 21.61
C ASN A 5 9.60 9.74 20.14
N LYS A 6 10.07 8.58 19.65
CA LYS A 6 10.24 8.26 18.24
C LYS A 6 8.85 8.01 17.66
N LEU A 7 8.00 9.02 17.73
CA LEU A 7 6.95 9.18 16.73
C LEU A 7 7.71 9.13 15.40
N ILE A 8 7.53 8.03 14.68
CA ILE A 8 8.02 7.83 13.33
C ILE A 8 7.71 9.15 12.61
N LYS A 9 8.73 9.98 12.35
CA LYS A 9 8.59 11.22 11.57
C LYS A 9 8.29 10.78 10.15
N PHE A 10 7.06 10.31 9.95
CA PHE A 10 6.54 9.91 8.66
C PHE A 10 6.58 11.18 7.84
N ARG A 11 7.48 11.21 6.86
CA ARG A 11 7.70 12.41 6.05
C ARG A 11 6.40 12.70 5.33
N TRP A 12 5.83 13.88 5.52
CA TRP A 12 4.56 14.23 4.88
C TRP A 12 4.62 14.08 3.35
N LYS A 13 5.81 14.32 2.76
CA LYS A 13 6.12 14.01 1.35
C LYS A 13 5.90 12.55 0.97
N SER A 14 6.24 11.59 1.82
CA SER A 14 6.10 10.17 1.51
C SER A 14 4.65 9.70 1.62
N ALA A 15 3.89 10.22 2.59
CA ALA A 15 2.44 9.99 2.66
C ALA A 15 1.72 10.57 1.44
N PHE A 16 2.06 11.79 1.03
CA PHE A 16 1.49 12.42 -0.15
C PHE A 16 1.79 11.62 -1.43
N PHE A 17 3.03 11.13 -1.57
CA PHE A 17 3.40 10.26 -2.68
C PHE A 17 2.64 8.93 -2.66
N PHE A 18 2.51 8.30 -1.48
CA PHE A 18 1.73 7.08 -1.32
C PHE A 18 0.29 7.25 -1.78
N PHE A 19 -0.41 8.27 -1.26
CA PHE A 19 -1.80 8.53 -1.63
C PHE A 19 -1.95 8.87 -3.10
N THR A 20 -1.08 9.72 -3.66
CA THR A 20 -1.13 10.07 -5.08
C THR A 20 -0.90 8.85 -5.97
N PHE A 21 0.07 8.00 -5.61
CA PHE A 21 0.37 6.76 -6.33
C PHE A 21 -0.81 5.78 -6.25
N LEU A 22 -1.40 5.62 -5.07
CA LEU A 22 -2.51 4.71 -4.83
C LEU A 22 -3.77 5.17 -5.57
N VAL A 23 -4.13 6.45 -5.47
CA VAL A 23 -5.24 7.04 -6.22
C VAL A 23 -4.98 6.97 -7.72
N GLY A 24 -3.77 7.27 -8.19
CA GLY A 24 -3.42 7.22 -9.61
C GLY A 24 -3.53 5.81 -10.20
N LEU A 25 -3.03 4.79 -9.48
CA LEU A 25 -3.21 3.39 -9.86
C LEU A 25 -4.68 2.99 -9.81
N ASN A 26 -5.43 3.39 -8.79
CA ASN A 26 -6.86 3.09 -8.73
C ASN A 26 -7.62 3.71 -9.90
N LEU A 27 -7.31 4.95 -10.27
CA LEU A 27 -8.00 5.64 -11.36
C LEU A 27 -7.70 5.03 -12.74
N LEU A 28 -6.49 4.51 -12.95
CA LEU A 28 -6.06 3.92 -14.24
C LEU A 28 -6.36 2.43 -14.34
N LEU A 29 -6.04 1.67 -13.29
CA LEU A 29 -6.08 0.21 -13.30
C LEU A 29 -7.49 -0.32 -13.02
N THR A 30 -8.29 0.35 -12.19
CA THR A 30 -9.67 -0.08 -11.90
C THR A 30 -10.57 -0.08 -13.15
N PRO A 31 -10.66 1.00 -13.97
CA PRO A 31 -11.43 0.94 -15.21
C PRO A 31 -10.83 -0.02 -16.24
N PHE A 32 -9.50 -0.23 -16.24
CA PHE A 32 -8.86 -1.22 -17.10
C PHE A 32 -9.25 -2.65 -16.74
N LEU A 33 -9.27 -3.00 -15.44
CA LEU A 33 -9.75 -4.32 -14.97
C LEU A 33 -11.26 -4.50 -15.20
N MET A 34 -12.03 -3.42 -15.06
CA MET A 34 -13.46 -3.43 -15.35
C MET A 34 -13.72 -3.63 -16.85
N TRP A 35 -12.88 -3.07 -17.72
CA TRP A 35 -12.92 -3.31 -19.17
C TRP A 35 -12.54 -4.75 -19.55
N LEU A 36 -11.67 -5.40 -18.78
CA LEU A 36 -11.36 -6.83 -18.86
C LEU A 36 -12.49 -7.76 -18.37
N GLY A 37 -13.62 -7.20 -17.92
CA GLY A 37 -14.79 -7.96 -17.49
C GLY A 37 -14.79 -8.36 -16.01
N LEU A 38 -13.86 -7.83 -15.19
CA LEU A 38 -13.96 -7.99 -13.73
C LEU A 38 -15.06 -7.10 -13.16
N SER A 39 -15.72 -7.59 -12.10
CA SER A 39 -16.65 -6.77 -11.34
C SER A 39 -15.93 -5.57 -10.71
N GLN A 40 -16.64 -4.46 -10.53
CA GLN A 40 -16.09 -3.25 -9.93
C GLN A 40 -15.46 -3.54 -8.55
N GLN A 41 -16.12 -4.39 -7.76
CA GLN A 41 -15.64 -4.85 -6.45
C GLN A 41 -14.32 -5.62 -6.54
N ALA A 42 -14.22 -6.60 -7.45
CA ALA A 42 -13.00 -7.38 -7.63
C ALA A 42 -11.85 -6.52 -8.19
N SER A 43 -12.17 -5.57 -9.06
CA SER A 43 -11.20 -4.62 -9.61
C SER A 43 -10.62 -3.71 -8.52
N LEU A 44 -11.48 -3.10 -7.71
CA LEU A 44 -11.07 -2.27 -6.58
C LEU A 44 -10.23 -3.06 -5.56
N PHE A 45 -10.62 -4.30 -5.27
CA PHE A 45 -9.90 -5.18 -4.36
C PHE A 45 -8.48 -5.48 -4.86
N LEU A 46 -8.33 -5.93 -6.10
CA LEU A 46 -7.03 -6.27 -6.69
C LEU A 46 -6.12 -5.06 -6.75
N VAL A 47 -6.66 -3.92 -7.21
CA VAL A 47 -5.88 -2.70 -7.37
C VAL A 47 -5.46 -2.13 -6.03
N ASN A 48 -6.33 -2.12 -5.00
CA ASN A 48 -5.94 -1.66 -3.66
C ASN A 48 -4.95 -2.59 -2.97
N SER A 49 -5.08 -3.91 -3.11
CA SER A 49 -4.09 -4.85 -2.57
C SER A 49 -2.70 -4.63 -3.17
N LEU A 50 -2.63 -4.54 -4.51
CA LEU A 50 -1.37 -4.37 -5.22
C LEU A 50 -0.78 -2.97 -5.05
N ALA A 51 -1.59 -1.92 -5.24
CA ALA A 51 -1.16 -0.53 -5.12
C ALA A 51 -0.82 -0.16 -3.67
N GLY A 52 -1.58 -0.66 -2.70
CA GLY A 52 -1.31 -0.51 -1.28
C GLY A 52 -0.01 -1.19 -0.87
N GLY A 53 0.14 -2.48 -1.21
CA GLY A 53 1.36 -3.23 -0.90
C GLY A 53 2.59 -2.63 -1.59
N ALA A 54 2.53 -2.36 -2.89
CA ALA A 54 3.64 -1.77 -3.64
C ALA A 54 3.94 -0.34 -3.17
N GLY A 55 2.92 0.48 -2.93
CA GLY A 55 3.08 1.87 -2.49
C GLY A 55 3.73 1.97 -1.11
N VAL A 56 3.29 1.17 -0.14
CA VAL A 56 3.88 1.15 1.21
C VAL A 56 5.32 0.66 1.13
N SER A 57 5.56 -0.39 0.34
CA SER A 57 6.89 -0.97 0.13
C SER A 57 7.86 0.04 -0.49
N ILE A 58 7.46 0.73 -1.56
CA ILE A 58 8.27 1.75 -2.25
C ILE A 58 8.54 2.92 -1.30
N VAL A 59 7.55 3.38 -0.55
CA VAL A 59 7.73 4.47 0.41
C VAL A 59 8.72 4.09 1.53
N MET A 60 8.59 2.89 2.09
CA MET A 60 9.50 2.41 3.15
C MET A 60 10.93 2.21 2.62
N LEU A 61 11.09 1.60 1.43
CA LEU A 61 12.40 1.33 0.84
C LEU A 61 13.08 2.60 0.32
N TYR A 62 12.37 3.42 -0.44
CA TYR A 62 12.95 4.53 -1.21
C TYR A 62 12.98 5.86 -0.44
N PHE A 63 11.96 6.17 0.36
CA PHE A 63 11.86 7.46 1.07
C PHE A 63 12.37 7.42 2.51
N GLU A 64 12.19 6.30 3.19
CA GLU A 64 12.73 6.10 4.54
C GLU A 64 14.12 5.44 4.54
N GLY A 65 14.52 4.74 3.46
CA GLY A 65 15.82 4.07 3.38
C GLY A 65 16.08 3.09 4.54
N LYS A 66 15.02 2.64 5.22
CA LYS A 66 15.11 1.98 6.52
C LYS A 66 15.67 0.57 6.46
N TYR A 67 15.54 -0.09 5.31
CA TYR A 67 15.93 -1.49 5.17
C TYR A 67 17.29 -1.60 4.48
N LYS A 68 18.34 -1.77 5.30
CA LYS A 68 19.69 -2.10 4.83
C LYS A 68 19.82 -3.57 4.40
N ASN A 69 18.84 -4.40 4.76
CA ASN A 69 18.87 -5.86 4.56
C ASN A 69 17.66 -6.32 3.71
N HIS A 70 17.94 -7.01 2.60
CA HIS A 70 16.93 -7.45 1.62
C HIS A 70 15.87 -8.38 2.23
N MET A 71 16.24 -9.22 3.20
CA MET A 71 15.30 -10.13 3.87
C MET A 71 14.24 -9.39 4.69
N GLN A 72 14.62 -8.32 5.40
CA GLN A 72 13.68 -7.52 6.20
C GLN A 72 12.73 -6.71 5.32
N ALA A 73 13.23 -6.22 4.18
CA ALA A 73 12.39 -5.58 3.18
C ALA A 73 11.33 -6.56 2.68
N ILE A 74 11.71 -7.77 2.27
CA ILE A 74 10.76 -8.78 1.78
C ILE A 74 9.70 -9.13 2.83
N THR A 75 10.08 -9.35 4.09
CA THR A 75 9.11 -9.62 5.17
C THR A 75 8.14 -8.45 5.36
N PHE A 76 8.61 -7.21 5.24
CA PHE A 76 7.76 -6.03 5.35
C PHE A 76 6.82 -5.87 4.15
N ILE A 77 7.30 -6.15 2.93
CA ILE A 77 6.49 -6.17 1.71
C ILE A 77 5.34 -7.17 1.89
N ILE A 78 5.67 -8.43 2.25
CA ILE A 78 4.69 -9.50 2.46
C ILE A 78 3.69 -9.11 3.57
N GLY A 79 4.18 -8.58 4.70
CA GLY A 79 3.32 -8.12 5.79
C GLY A 79 2.36 -7.01 5.34
N SER A 80 2.86 -6.01 4.61
CA SER A 80 2.03 -4.92 4.08
C SER A 80 1.01 -5.42 3.04
N LEU A 81 1.37 -6.42 2.24
CA LEU A 81 0.50 -7.04 1.25
C LEU A 81 -0.65 -7.77 1.94
N VAL A 82 -0.35 -8.54 3.00
CA VAL A 82 -1.37 -9.24 3.79
C VAL A 82 -2.32 -8.24 4.46
N VAL A 83 -1.79 -7.17 5.06
CA VAL A 83 -2.61 -6.13 5.70
C VAL A 83 -3.46 -5.38 4.68
N CYS A 84 -2.91 -4.98 3.53
CA CYS A 84 -3.68 -4.34 2.46
C CYS A 84 -4.75 -5.27 1.88
N THR A 85 -4.46 -6.57 1.79
CA THR A 85 -5.42 -7.56 1.30
C THR A 85 -6.54 -7.79 2.29
N ALA A 86 -6.23 -7.92 3.58
CA ALA A 86 -7.25 -8.01 4.63
C ALA A 86 -8.12 -6.74 4.70
N ALA A 87 -7.50 -5.56 4.64
CA ALA A 87 -8.23 -4.29 4.65
C ALA A 87 -9.10 -4.10 3.40
N SER A 88 -8.60 -4.46 2.21
CA SER A 88 -9.38 -4.39 0.97
C SER A 88 -10.52 -5.40 0.97
N TYR A 89 -10.32 -6.59 1.53
CA TYR A 89 -11.37 -7.60 1.67
C TYR A 89 -12.48 -7.09 2.58
N TYR A 90 -12.09 -6.53 3.72
CA TYR A 90 -13.04 -5.93 4.66
C TYR A 90 -13.85 -4.79 4.03
N LEU A 91 -13.19 -3.88 3.31
CA LEU A 91 -13.83 -2.71 2.68
C LEU A 91 -14.74 -3.05 1.49
N VAL A 92 -14.49 -4.17 0.79
CA VAL A 92 -15.23 -4.52 -0.44
C VAL A 92 -16.35 -5.52 -0.18
N TYR A 93 -16.16 -6.44 0.77
CA TYR A 93 -17.10 -7.53 1.01
C TYR A 93 -17.88 -7.41 2.32
N LEU A 94 -17.37 -6.64 3.29
CA LEU A 94 -17.93 -6.56 4.64
C LEU A 94 -18.56 -5.19 4.95
N TYR A 95 -18.35 -4.20 4.07
CA TYR A 95 -18.93 -2.86 4.09
C TYR A 95 -19.76 -2.66 2.82
#